data_AF-A0A673KSK2-F1
#
_entry.id   AF-A0A673KSK2-F1
#
_cell.length_a   1.000
_cell.length_b   1.000
_cell.length_c   1.000
_cell.angle_alpha   90.00
_cell.angle_beta   90.00
_cell.angle_gamma   90.00
#
_symmetry.space_group_name_H-M   'P 1'
#
loop_
_entity.id
_entity.type
_entity.pdbx_description
1 polymer ?
#
loop_
_entity_poly.entity_id
_entity_poly.type
_entity_poly.pdbx_seq_one_letter_code
_entity_poly.pdbx_strand_id
1 'polypeptide(L)' 'LHSYTVHLAELKQECTARGLEAKGNKADLIARLQAYLDEHGKNEMHCV' A
#
# COMPACT_ATOMS: atom_id res chain seq x y z
N LEU A 1 22.84 -0.68 8.92
CA LEU A 1 21.73 0.30 8.99
C LEU A 1 20.97 0.28 7.66
N HIS A 2 19.99 -0.60 7.49
CA HIS A 2 19.22 -0.72 6.23
C HIS A 2 17.76 -0.29 6.39
N SER A 3 17.37 0.31 7.51
CA SER A 3 16.00 0.10 8.03
C SER A 3 15.22 1.36 8.40
N TYR A 4 15.44 2.52 7.78
CA TYR A 4 14.51 3.65 7.95
C TYR A 4 13.98 4.24 6.65
N THR A 5 14.39 3.64 5.54
CA THR A 5 13.95 3.98 4.20
C THR A 5 12.97 2.93 3.68
N VAL A 6 11.85 2.73 4.39
CA VAL A 6 10.62 2.22 3.74
C VAL A 6 10.08 3.38 2.90
N HIS A 7 10.78 3.62 1.80
CA HIS A 7 10.92 4.91 1.15
C HIS A 7 10.29 4.87 -0.23
N LEU A 8 8.97 4.86 -0.32
CA LEU A 8 8.21 4.98 -1.58
C LEU A 8 8.37 3.79 -2.56
N ALA A 9 9.56 3.25 -2.74
CA ALA A 9 9.90 2.14 -3.61
C ALA A 9 9.15 0.88 -3.22
N GLU A 10 9.14 0.53 -1.93
CA GLU A 10 8.38 -0.61 -1.42
C GLU A 10 6.87 -0.41 -1.60
N LEU A 11 6.35 0.80 -1.39
CA LEU A 11 4.93 1.11 -1.63
C LEU A 11 4.57 1.02 -3.12
N LYS A 12 5.45 1.49 -4.01
CA LYS A 12 5.28 1.35 -5.46
C LYS A 12 5.33 -0.12 -5.89
N GLN A 13 6.22 -0.90 -5.28
CA GLN A 13 6.35 -2.33 -5.55
C GLN A 13 5.10 -3.08 -5.09
N GLU A 14 4.59 -2.82 -3.89
CA GLU A 14 3.31 -3.36 -3.40
C GLU A 14 2.14 -2.97 -4.31
N CYS A 15 2.03 -1.70 -4.72
CA CYS A 15 1.02 -1.28 -5.69
C CYS A 15 1.13 -2.10 -6.98
N THR A 16 2.34 -2.17 -7.57
CA THR A 16 2.57 -2.86 -8.83
C THR A 16 2.29 -4.36 -8.73
N ALA A 17 2.70 -5.00 -7.63
CA ALA A 17 2.48 -6.42 -7.38
C ALA A 17 0.99 -6.77 -7.26
N ARG A 18 0.18 -5.84 -6.73
CA ARG A 18 -1.27 -5.96 -6.61
C ARG A 18 -2.03 -5.49 -7.86
N GLY A 19 -1.31 -5.06 -8.91
CA GLY A 19 -1.91 -4.52 -10.14
C GLY A 19 -2.47 -3.10 -10.00
N LEU A 20 -2.11 -2.39 -8.93
CA LEU A 20 -2.49 -1.00 -8.66
C LEU A 20 -1.48 -0.04 -9.30
N GLU A 21 -1.96 1.15 -9.67
CA GLU A 21 -1.10 2.16 -10.26
C GLU A 21 -0.10 2.72 -9.22
N ALA A 22 1.20 2.59 -9.52
CA ALA A 22 2.30 3.05 -8.66
C ALA A 22 2.75 4.49 -8.98
N LYS A 23 1.80 5.38 -9.31
CA LYS A 23 2.06 6.81 -9.60
C LYS A 23 1.67 7.68 -8.41
N GLY A 24 2.30 8.86 -8.31
CA GLY A 24 2.02 9.83 -7.25
C GLY A 24 2.98 9.77 -6.05
N ASN A 25 2.65 10.54 -5.02
CA ASN A 25 3.44 10.67 -3.80
C ASN A 25 3.13 9.53 -2.82
N LYS A 26 3.91 9.42 -1.73
CA LYS A 26 3.76 8.38 -0.71
C LYS A 26 2.30 8.24 -0.22
N ALA A 27 1.63 9.37 0.00
CA ALA A 27 0.24 9.39 0.47
C ALA A 27 -0.74 8.78 -0.54
N ASP A 28 -0.55 9.02 -1.84
CA ASP A 28 -1.43 8.46 -2.89
C ASP A 28 -1.32 6.93 -2.92
N LEU A 29 -0.08 6.43 -2.91
CA LEU A 29 0.20 4.99 -2.89
C LEU A 29 -0.39 4.33 -1.63
N ILE A 30 -0.25 4.96 -0.46
CA ILE A 30 -0.85 4.46 0.79
C ILE A 30 -2.37 4.44 0.69
N ALA A 31 -3.00 5.53 0.26
CA ALA A 31 -4.46 5.61 0.14
C ALA A 31 -4.99 4.56 -0.84
N ARG A 32 -4.30 4.33 -1.96
CA ARG A 32 -4.68 3.34 -2.97
C ARG A 32 -4.53 1.92 -2.46
N LEU A 33 -3.44 1.63 -1.74
CA LEU A 33 -3.24 0.34 -1.06
C LEU A 33 -4.28 0.12 0.03
N GLN A 34 -4.60 1.13 0.84
CA GLN A 34 -5.63 1.04 1.87
C GLN A 34 -7.01 0.80 1.26
N ALA A 35 -7.38 1.53 0.20
CA ALA A 35 -8.65 1.32 -0.50
C ALA A 35 -8.72 -0.10 -1.10
N TYR A 36 -7.63 -0.57 -1.72
CA TYR A 36 -7.57 -1.95 -2.22
C TYR A 36 -7.71 -2.98 -1.09
N LEU A 37 -7.06 -2.76 0.05
CA LEU A 37 -7.19 -3.63 1.22
C LEU A 37 -8.58 -3.56 1.86
N ASP A 38 -9.27 -2.43 1.79
CA ASP A 38 -10.65 -2.29 2.28
C ASP A 38 -11.65 -3.02 1.34
N GLU A 39 -11.50 -2.83 0.03
CA GLU A 39 -12.39 -3.45 -0.97
C GLU A 39 -12.12 -4.95 -1.17
N HIS A 40 -10.85 -5.38 -1.16
CA HIS A 40 -10.45 -6.79 -1.36
C HIS A 40 -10.15 -7.55 -0.05
N GLY A 41 -10.05 -6.86 1.09
CA GLY A 41 -9.71 -7.44 2.39
C GLY A 41 -10.88 -7.53 3.36
N LYS A 42 -12.08 -7.86 2.86
CA LYS A 42 -13.08 -8.53 3.71
C LYS A 42 -12.59 -9.93 4.08
N ASN A 43 -11.63 -10.02 5.00
CA ASN A 43 -11.56 -11.22 5.82
C ASN A 43 -11.05 -11.00 7.24
N GLU A 44 -10.00 -10.23 7.56
CA GLU A 44 -9.48 -10.30 8.93
C GLU A 44 -9.12 -8.93 9.52
N MET A 45 -9.99 -8.51 10.45
CA MET A 45 -9.77 -7.60 11.57
C MET A 45 -9.96 -6.09 11.34
N HIS A 46 -11.22 -5.67 11.29
CA HIS A 46 -11.64 -4.42 11.94
C HIS A 46 -12.70 -4.78 12.98
N CYS A 47 -12.25 -4.96 14.23
CA CYS A 47 -13.05 -4.84 15.46
C CYS A 47 -12.08 -4.81 16.66
N VAL A 48 -11.37 -3.71 16.90
CA VAL A 48 -11.15 -3.07 18.22
C VAL A 48 -10.48 -1.71 18.04
#